data_AF-A0A842XC23-F1
#
_entry.id   AF-A0A842XC23-F1
#
_cell.length_a   1.000
_cell.length_b   1.000
_cell.length_c   1.000
_cell.angle_alpha   90.00
_cell.angle_beta   90.00
_cell.angle_gamma   90.00
#
_symmetry.space_group_name_H-M   'P 1'
#
loop_
_entity.id
_entity.type
_entity.pdbx_description
1 polymer ?
#
loop_
_entity_poly.entity_id
_entity_poly.type
_entity_poly.pdbx_seq_one_letter_code
_entity_poly.pdbx_strand_id
1 'polypeptide(L)'
;MKTVLITGRSLGQGLGIELGKYSKRYYNSVTTCEMNLKDMKELGVKPGDIVRISTDFGAVIARIVESLQETPSGMVFIPYGPWINTIVDPETHGTGMPSFKGISASVEAIPGEKVVELSELIKK
;
A
#
# COMPACT_ATOMS: atom_id res chain seq x y z
N MET A 1 13.60 -2.99 -4.45
CA MET A 1 14.02 -3.20 -3.04
C MET A 1 13.14 -4.28 -2.41
N LYS A 2 13.70 -5.24 -1.66
CA LYS A 2 12.90 -6.21 -0.88
C LYS A 2 12.47 -5.59 0.45
N THR A 3 11.23 -5.83 0.86
CA THR A 3 10.65 -5.25 2.08
C THR A 3 9.62 -6.18 2.70
N VAL A 4 9.25 -5.89 3.94
CA VAL A 4 8.10 -6.49 4.61
C VAL A 4 6.91 -5.55 4.50
N LEU A 5 5.82 -6.03 3.90
CA LEU A 5 4.57 -5.31 3.79
C LEU A 5 3.74 -5.50 5.07
N ILE A 6 3.42 -4.38 5.71
CA ILE A 6 2.44 -4.29 6.79
C ILE A 6 1.22 -3.53 6.29
N THR A 7 0.06 -4.06 6.62
CA THR A 7 -1.21 -3.38 6.33
C THR A 7 -1.97 -3.09 7.62
N GLY A 8 -2.76 -2.02 7.64
CA GLY A 8 -3.46 -1.62 8.85
C GLY A 8 -4.47 -0.49 8.64
N ARG A 9 -5.08 -0.04 9.74
CA ARG A 9 -5.94 1.15 9.70
C ARG A 9 -5.07 2.39 9.82
N SER A 10 -5.51 3.48 9.20
CA SER A 10 -4.96 4.82 9.40
C SER A 10 -6.10 5.81 9.66
N LEU A 11 -5.77 6.95 10.28
CA LEU A 11 -6.75 8.01 10.53
C LEU A 11 -7.33 8.55 9.20
N GLY A 12 -6.48 8.75 8.20
CA GLY A 12 -6.90 9.19 6.87
C GLY A 12 -7.86 8.20 6.20
N GLN A 13 -7.57 6.91 6.33
CA GLN A 13 -8.42 5.83 5.82
C GLN A 13 -9.80 5.83 6.50
N GLY A 14 -9.85 5.94 7.84
CA GLY A 14 -11.10 6.01 8.59
C GLY A 14 -11.96 7.22 8.19
N LEU A 15 -11.36 8.41 8.15
CA LEU A 15 -12.06 9.63 7.71
C LEU A 15 -12.51 9.55 6.25
N GLY A 16 -11.74 8.88 5.39
CA GLY A 16 -12.10 8.65 4.00
C GLY A 16 -13.32 7.74 3.84
N ILE A 17 -13.47 6.72 4.69
CA ILE A 17 -14.63 5.82 4.67
C ILE A 17 -15.91 6.59 4.96
N GLU A 18 -15.90 7.48 5.95
CA GLU A 18 -17.07 8.29 6.34
C GLU A 18 -17.53 9.22 5.21
N LEU A 19 -16.61 9.68 4.36
CA LEU A 19 -16.92 10.49 3.19
C LEU A 19 -17.31 9.65 1.96
N GLY A 20 -17.22 8.33 2.06
CA GLY A 20 -17.53 7.37 1.01
C GLY A 20 -16.29 6.87 0.26
N LYS A 21 -16.35 5.60 -0.16
CA LYS A 21 -15.24 4.90 -0.84
C LYS A 21 -14.89 5.46 -2.23
N TYR A 22 -15.82 6.15 -2.88
CA TYR A 22 -15.56 6.84 -4.15
C TYR A 22 -15.03 8.28 -3.96
N SER A 23 -14.86 8.73 -2.72
CA SER A 23 -14.32 10.06 -2.46
C SER A 23 -12.82 10.11 -2.80
N LYS A 24 -12.37 11.26 -3.30
CA LYS A 24 -10.93 11.54 -3.48
C LYS A 24 -10.16 11.39 -2.17
N ARG A 25 -10.80 11.68 -1.03
CA ARG A 25 -10.18 11.58 0.29
C ARG A 25 -9.89 10.12 0.66
N TYR A 26 -10.83 9.21 0.42
CA TYR A 26 -10.57 7.78 0.61
C TYR A 26 -9.46 7.31 -0.32
N TYR A 27 -9.58 7.57 -1.62
CA TYR A 27 -8.59 7.19 -2.63
C TYR A 27 -7.18 7.65 -2.24
N ASN A 28 -7.00 8.95 -1.94
CA ASN A 28 -5.70 9.51 -1.55
C ASN A 28 -5.16 8.96 -0.22
N SER A 29 -6.01 8.37 0.63
CA SER A 29 -5.59 7.85 1.94
C SER A 29 -5.25 6.36 1.92
N VAL A 30 -5.81 5.57 0.99
CA VAL A 30 -5.60 4.11 0.93
C VAL A 30 -4.71 3.67 -0.22
N THR A 31 -4.29 4.61 -1.06
CA THR A 31 -3.35 4.38 -2.16
C THR A 31 -1.93 4.86 -1.84
N THR A 32 -1.62 5.00 -0.55
CA THR A 32 -0.34 5.49 -0.05
C THR A 32 0.52 4.37 0.48
N CYS A 33 1.83 4.47 0.26
CA CYS A 33 2.86 3.61 0.82
C CYS A 33 3.76 4.45 1.73
N GLU A 34 3.61 4.26 3.03
CA GLU A 34 4.48 4.84 4.05
C GLU A 34 5.78 4.04 4.11
N MET A 35 6.91 4.75 4.06
CA MET A 35 8.23 4.15 3.99
C MET A 35 9.26 4.94 4.80
N ASN A 36 10.29 4.25 5.28
CA ASN A 36 11.39 4.88 5.99
C ASN A 36 12.20 5.80 5.07
N LEU A 37 12.67 6.94 5.59
CA LEU A 37 13.49 7.90 4.84
C LEU A 37 14.79 7.29 4.27
N LYS A 38 15.39 6.31 4.94
CA LYS A 38 16.60 5.61 4.45
C LYS A 38 16.26 4.79 3.20
N ASP A 39 15.20 3.99 3.28
CA ASP A 39 14.71 3.16 2.18
C ASP A 39 14.30 4.01 0.97
N MET A 40 13.68 5.17 1.22
CA MET A 40 13.36 6.15 0.17
C MET A 40 14.62 6.65 -0.55
N LYS A 41 15.68 6.96 0.20
CA LYS A 41 16.97 7.39 -0.38
C LYS A 41 17.64 6.26 -1.16
N GLU A 42 17.61 5.03 -0.65
CA GLU A 42 18.18 3.85 -1.32
C GLU A 42 17.43 3.51 -2.62
N LEU A 43 16.10 3.62 -2.61
CA LEU A 43 15.27 3.40 -3.79
C LEU A 43 15.29 4.60 -4.76
N GLY A 44 15.76 5.77 -4.32
CA GLY A 44 15.82 7.00 -5.12
C GLY A 44 14.47 7.68 -5.33
N VAL A 45 13.51 7.49 -4.41
CA VAL A 45 12.14 8.04 -4.49
C VAL A 45 11.91 9.14 -3.45
N LYS A 46 10.95 10.02 -3.72
CA LYS A 46 10.53 11.13 -2.86
C LYS A 46 9.04 11.02 -2.52
N PRO A 47 8.57 11.71 -1.46
CA PRO A 47 7.14 11.80 -1.19
C PRO A 47 6.39 12.33 -2.42
N GLY A 48 5.34 11.64 -2.83
CA GLY A 48 4.55 11.94 -4.02
C GLY A 48 4.88 11.06 -5.23
N ASP A 49 6.05 10.43 -5.27
CA ASP A 49 6.43 9.52 -6.36
C ASP A 49 5.58 8.25 -6.35
N ILE A 50 5.54 7.58 -7.51
CA ILE A 50 4.73 6.38 -7.73
C ILE A 50 5.63 5.15 -7.73
N VAL A 51 5.20 4.14 -6.98
CA VAL A 51 5.88 2.86 -6.84
C VAL A 51 4.93 1.71 -7.11
N ARG A 52 5.50 0.59 -7.56
CA ARG A 52 4.82 -0.71 -7.62
C ARG A 52 5.25 -1.53 -6.42
N ILE A 53 4.29 -2.04 -5.68
CA ILE A 53 4.50 -3.06 -4.65
C ILE A 53 4.04 -4.39 -5.22
N SER A 54 4.93 -5.39 -5.24
CA SER A 54 4.63 -6.73 -5.72
C SER A 54 4.86 -7.77 -4.63
N THR A 55 3.99 -8.76 -4.59
CA THR A 55 4.09 -9.97 -3.77
C THR A 55 3.91 -11.19 -4.68
N ASP A 56 3.98 -12.40 -4.11
CA ASP A 56 3.70 -13.63 -4.87
C ASP A 56 2.24 -13.72 -5.35
N PHE A 57 1.35 -12.87 -4.83
CA PHE A 57 -0.09 -12.88 -5.11
C PHE A 57 -0.53 -11.81 -6.13
N GLY A 58 0.33 -10.83 -6.42
CA GLY A 58 0.03 -9.80 -7.39
C GLY A 58 0.85 -8.54 -7.22
N ALA A 59 0.46 -7.48 -7.92
CA ALA A 59 1.10 -6.17 -7.84
C ALA A 59 0.08 -5.04 -7.76
N VAL A 60 0.43 -3.99 -7.02
CA VAL A 60 -0.38 -2.78 -6.85
C VAL A 60 0.49 -1.54 -6.97
N ILE A 61 -0.10 -0.46 -7.48
CA ILE A 61 0.55 0.83 -7.61
C ILE A 61 0.13 1.69 -6.42
N ALA A 62 1.09 2.34 -5.77
CA ALA A 62 0.85 3.25 -4.66
C ALA A 62 1.73 4.49 -4.76
N ARG A 63 1.33 5.54 -4.04
CA ARG A 63 2.07 6.79 -3.89
C ARG A 63 2.93 6.75 -2.64
N ILE A 64 4.21 7.06 -2.76
CA ILE A 64 5.09 7.20 -1.60
C ILE A 64 4.67 8.39 -0.75
N VAL A 65 4.60 8.17 0.55
CA VAL A 65 4.46 9.22 1.56
C VAL A 65 5.50 9.00 2.63
N GLU A 66 5.98 10.08 3.23
CA GLU A 66 6.80 9.98 4.43
C GLU A 66 5.94 9.40 5.56
N SER A 67 6.48 8.42 6.29
CA SER A 67 5.72 7.81 7.37
C SER A 67 5.48 8.79 8.51
N LEU A 68 4.24 8.84 8.99
CA LEU A 68 3.85 9.70 10.11
C LEU A 68 4.35 9.17 11.45
N GLN A 69 4.67 7.88 11.50
CA GLN A 69 5.22 7.17 12.65
C GLN A 69 6.55 6.53 12.24
N GLU A 70 7.34 6.10 13.20
CA GLU A 70 8.59 5.44 12.88
C GLU A 70 8.32 4.07 12.23
N THR A 71 8.40 4.02 10.89
CA THR A 71 8.42 2.75 10.14
C THR A 71 9.86 2.25 10.07
N PRO A 72 10.18 1.05 10.58
CA PRO A 72 11.53 0.50 10.51
C PRO A 72 12.03 0.39 9.06
N SER A 73 13.34 0.50 8.87
CA SER A 73 13.95 0.25 7.55
C SER A 73 13.73 -1.21 7.13
N GLY A 74 13.45 -1.42 5.83
CA GLY A 74 13.07 -2.72 5.28
C GLY A 74 11.60 -3.08 5.50
N MET A 75 10.77 -2.12 5.92
CA MET A 75 9.33 -2.28 6.12
C MET A 75 8.57 -1.16 5.42
N VAL A 76 7.39 -1.49 4.88
CA VAL A 76 6.45 -0.52 4.33
C VAL A 76 5.08 -0.71 4.94
N PHE A 77 4.36 0.39 5.13
CA PHE A 77 3.00 0.39 5.64
C PHE A 77 2.02 0.91 4.59
N ILE A 78 0.94 0.16 4.36
CA ILE A 78 -0.14 0.54 3.45
C ILE A 78 -1.49 0.45 4.17
N PRO A 79 -2.30 1.52 4.21
CA PRO A 79 -3.61 1.46 4.82
C PRO A 79 -4.55 0.47 4.12
N TYR A 80 -5.47 -0.12 4.88
CA TYR A 80 -6.45 -1.06 4.35
C TYR A 80 -7.33 -0.43 3.28
N GLY A 81 -7.43 -1.14 2.15
CA GLY A 81 -8.23 -0.74 1.02
C GLY A 81 -8.37 -1.87 0.00
N PRO A 82 -9.28 -1.73 -0.97
CA PRO A 82 -9.48 -2.75 -1.99
C PRO A 82 -8.22 -2.98 -2.83
N TRP A 83 -7.40 -1.95 -3.04
CA TRP A 83 -6.11 -2.06 -3.75
C TRP A 83 -5.14 -3.01 -3.05
N ILE A 84 -4.88 -2.82 -1.75
CA ILE A 84 -3.87 -3.63 -1.07
C ILE A 84 -4.32 -5.09 -0.93
N ASN A 85 -5.63 -5.32 -0.82
CA ASN A 85 -6.21 -6.66 -0.74
C ASN A 85 -5.98 -7.51 -2.01
N THR A 86 -5.58 -6.93 -3.15
CA THR A 86 -5.26 -7.71 -4.35
C THR A 86 -3.87 -8.36 -4.29
N ILE A 87 -3.05 -8.02 -3.29
CA ILE A 87 -1.66 -8.51 -3.19
C ILE A 87 -1.34 -9.13 -1.83
N VAL A 88 -2.34 -9.35 -0.97
CA VAL A 88 -2.15 -10.04 0.32
C VAL A 88 -2.26 -11.55 0.15
N ASP A 89 -1.65 -12.29 1.08
CA ASP A 89 -1.73 -13.74 1.10
C ASP A 89 -3.16 -14.19 1.48
N PRO A 90 -3.88 -14.89 0.58
CA PRO A 90 -5.24 -15.36 0.85
C PRO A 90 -5.28 -16.58 1.77
N GLU A 91 -4.15 -17.22 2.06
CA GLU A 91 -4.07 -18.38 2.95
C GLU A 91 -4.56 -18.03 4.36
N THR A 92 -5.44 -18.88 4.90
CA THR A 92 -6.09 -18.63 6.19
C THR A 92 -5.56 -19.51 7.31
N HIS A 93 -4.74 -20.52 6.97
CA HIS A 93 -4.18 -21.49 7.91
C HIS A 93 -5.26 -22.20 8.75
N GLY A 94 -6.47 -22.37 8.18
CA GLY A 94 -7.62 -22.98 8.87
C GLY A 94 -8.28 -22.11 9.94
N THR A 95 -7.92 -20.82 10.04
CA THR A 95 -8.48 -19.88 11.03
C THR A 95 -9.65 -19.04 10.49
N GLY A 96 -9.86 -19.07 9.17
CA GLY A 96 -10.83 -18.20 8.49
C GLY A 96 -10.35 -16.75 8.27
N MET A 97 -9.14 -16.40 8.71
CA MET A 97 -8.56 -15.07 8.54
C MET A 97 -7.30 -15.13 7.65
N PRO A 98 -7.26 -14.41 6.52
CA PRO A 98 -6.06 -14.30 5.69
C PRO A 98 -4.86 -13.61 6.38
N SER A 99 -3.67 -13.84 5.84
CA SER A 99 -2.43 -13.23 6.29
C SER A 99 -2.22 -11.83 5.71
N PHE A 100 -2.72 -10.81 6.42
CA PHE A 100 -2.66 -9.39 5.97
C PHE A 100 -1.36 -8.66 6.33
N LYS A 101 -0.49 -9.22 7.18
CA LYS A 101 0.70 -8.54 7.71
C LYS A 101 1.92 -9.44 7.67
N GLY A 102 3.09 -8.84 7.53
CA GLY A 102 4.35 -9.58 7.51
C GLY A 102 4.61 -10.24 6.15
N ILE A 103 4.01 -9.71 5.09
CA ILE A 103 4.08 -10.31 3.76
C ILE A 103 5.40 -9.90 3.10
N SER A 104 6.14 -10.85 2.53
CA SER A 104 7.33 -10.53 1.74
C SER A 104 6.93 -9.81 0.46
N ALA A 105 7.52 -8.65 0.20
CA ALA A 105 7.19 -7.82 -0.95
C ALA A 105 8.44 -7.22 -1.60
N SER A 106 8.28 -6.76 -2.83
CA SER A 106 9.26 -5.94 -3.54
C SER A 106 8.65 -4.59 -3.91
N VAL A 107 9.45 -3.53 -3.77
CA VAL A 107 9.07 -2.16 -4.14
C VAL A 107 10.00 -1.65 -5.23
N GLU A 108 9.42 -1.11 -6.28
CA GLU A 108 10.15 -0.50 -7.40
C GLU A 108 9.53 0.83 -7.81
N ALA A 109 10.38 1.78 -8.21
CA ALA A 109 9.96 3.08 -8.73
C ALA A 109 9.44 2.95 -10.16
N ILE A 110 8.25 3.50 -10.42
CA ILE A 110 7.60 3.45 -11.74
C ILE A 110 7.13 4.87 -12.14
N PRO A 111 8.08 5.74 -12.54
CA PRO A 111 7.78 7.13 -12.84
C PRO A 111 6.80 7.23 -14.01
N GLY A 112 5.77 8.09 -13.86
CA GLY A 112 4.79 8.36 -14.90
C GLY A 112 3.54 7.47 -14.89
N GLU A 113 3.53 6.38 -14.11
CA GLU A 113 2.33 5.59 -13.88
C GLU A 113 1.38 6.26 -12.87
N LYS A 114 0.13 5.78 -12.80
CA LYS A 114 -0.89 6.29 -11.90
C LYS A 114 -1.55 5.15 -11.14
N VAL A 115 -2.00 5.43 -9.92
CA VAL A 115 -2.78 4.46 -9.16
C VAL A 115 -4.14 4.28 -9.84
N VAL A 116 -4.53 3.01 -10.03
CA VAL A 116 -5.79 2.62 -10.67
C VAL A 116 -6.98 3.19 -9.90
N GLU A 117 -7.99 3.70 -10.60
CA GLU A 117 -9.21 4.20 -9.96
C GLU A 117 -10.07 3.06 -9.41
N LEU A 118 -10.89 3.33 -8.38
CA LEU A 118 -11.68 2.28 -7.72
C LEU A 118 -12.66 1.58 -8.68
N SER A 119 -13.28 2.35 -9.58
CA SER A 119 -14.23 1.84 -10.56
C SER A 119 -13.58 0.90 -11.58
N GLU A 120 -12.30 1.09 -11.88
CA GLU A 120 -11.52 0.21 -12.75
C GLU A 120 -11.06 -1.03 -12.00
N LEU A 121 -10.65 -0.86 -10.74
CA LEU A 121 -10.22 -1.96 -9.87
C LEU A 121 -11.33 -3.00 -9.67
N ILE A 122 -12.58 -2.57 -9.47
CA ILE A 122 -13.72 -3.47 -9.22
C ILE A 122 -14.14 -4.25 -10.48
N LYS A 123 -13.78 -3.77 -11.68
CA LYS A 123 -14.12 -4.45 -12.94
C LYS A 123 -13.14 -5.57 -13.31
N LYS A 124 -12.00 -5.65 -12.64
CA LYS A 124 -11.05 -6.77 -12.76
C LYS A 124 -11.56 -7.98 -12.02
#